data_AF-A0A2S9YKC0-F1
#
_entry.id   AF-A0A2S9YKC0-F1
#
_cell.length_a   1.000
_cell.length_b   1.000
_cell.length_c   1.000
_cell.angle_alpha   90.00
_cell.angle_beta   90.00
_cell.angle_gamma   90.00
#
_symmetry.space_group_name_H-M   'P 1'
#
loop_
_entity.id
_entity.type
_entity.pdbx_description
1 polymer ?
#
loop_
_entity_poly.entity_id
_entity_poly.type
_entity_poly.pdbx_seq_one_letter_code
_entity_poly.pdbx_strand_id
1 'polypeptide(L)'
;MRARSIAGSVLLCCLTWPFLTACDEGKQAKRDDLEAAGAAMLGAGNDDKNKEADAKAAEARRKAFQEKAEKEAAEKAKLDAIAARLVKAGEKPSKNLEAACDSLIVIYEEWIKVVYFDDDGAQLDFFDHKKQNLGVQMAKCAKLQSVPATDCMVEVIEGVMPEDFSEEDAKLLQAHPDYMFDKCIAQFAPEKLE
;
A
#
# COMPACT_ATOMS: atom_id res chain seq x y z
N MET A 1 -14.95 44.89 -30.15
CA MET A 1 -14.74 46.34 -29.88
C MET A 1 -15.00 46.59 -28.39
N ARG A 2 -14.11 47.35 -27.72
CA ARG A 2 -14.29 48.31 -26.59
C ARG A 2 -15.48 48.08 -25.62
N ALA A 3 -15.39 48.22 -24.29
CA ALA A 3 -14.43 48.87 -23.41
C ALA A 3 -14.69 48.52 -21.93
N ARG A 4 -13.73 48.93 -21.08
CA ARG A 4 -13.63 48.88 -19.61
C ARG A 4 -14.72 49.69 -18.88
N SER A 5 -15.07 49.31 -17.64
CA SER A 5 -14.60 49.92 -16.37
C SER A 5 -15.66 50.01 -15.23
N ILE A 6 -15.42 49.25 -14.16
CA ILE A 6 -15.31 49.58 -12.71
C ILE A 6 -16.31 50.57 -12.05
N ALA A 7 -17.04 50.05 -11.06
CA ALA A 7 -17.27 50.61 -9.71
C ALA A 7 -17.86 49.44 -8.87
N GLY A 8 -17.53 49.13 -7.62
CA GLY A 8 -16.85 49.80 -6.50
C GLY A 8 -17.54 49.31 -5.21
N SER A 9 -16.77 49.07 -4.12
CA SER A 9 -17.18 48.67 -2.74
C SER A 9 -17.39 47.16 -2.53
N VAL A 10 -16.45 46.34 -2.04
CA VAL A 10 -15.75 46.29 -0.73
C VAL A 10 -16.72 46.21 0.47
N LEU A 11 -16.89 45.02 1.07
CA LEU A 11 -16.63 44.72 2.51
C LEU A 11 -17.08 43.28 2.87
N LEU A 12 -16.24 42.59 3.66
CA LEU A 12 -16.51 41.45 4.57
C LEU A 12 -16.92 40.09 3.95
N CYS A 13 -16.46 38.94 4.43
CA CYS A 13 -15.34 38.54 5.29
C CYS A 13 -15.32 37.01 5.23
N CYS A 14 -14.13 36.44 5.04
CA CYS A 14 -13.61 35.20 5.63
C CYS A 14 -14.52 33.97 5.76
N LEU A 15 -14.15 32.90 5.06
CA LEU A 15 -14.14 31.48 5.50
C LEU A 15 -13.64 30.63 4.29
N THR A 16 -12.41 30.82 3.81
CA THR A 16 -11.18 30.06 4.12
C THR A 16 -11.27 28.53 4.04
N TRP A 17 -11.08 28.03 2.81
CA TRP A 17 -10.10 27.01 2.43
C TRP A 17 -9.54 27.47 1.05
N PRO A 18 -8.39 27.02 0.51
CA PRO A 18 -7.28 26.24 1.06
C PRO A 18 -5.90 26.87 0.71
N PHE A 19 -4.82 26.09 0.87
CA PHE A 19 -3.44 26.35 0.40
C PHE A 19 -2.48 27.15 1.29
N LEU A 20 -1.56 26.38 1.89
CA LEU A 20 -0.14 26.71 1.94
C LEU A 20 0.33 27.25 0.57
N THR A 21 0.92 28.45 0.53
CA THR A 21 2.31 28.73 0.11
C THR A 21 2.54 30.24 -0.08
N ALA A 22 3.42 30.80 0.75
CA ALA A 22 4.39 31.90 0.51
C ALA A 22 4.86 32.36 1.91
N CYS A 23 6.07 32.04 2.37
CA CYS A 23 7.25 32.90 2.19
C CYS A 23 6.88 34.38 2.20
N ASP A 24 6.87 35.00 3.38
CA ASP A 24 7.15 36.42 3.50
C ASP A 24 8.34 36.61 4.45
N GLU A 25 9.28 37.39 3.97
CA GLU A 25 10.55 37.70 4.58
C GLU A 25 10.38 38.61 5.81
N GLY A 26 11.30 38.49 6.75
CA GLY A 26 11.62 39.63 7.61
C GLY A 26 10.96 39.65 8.99
N LYS A 27 11.34 38.71 9.85
CA LYS A 27 11.89 39.02 11.18
C LYS A 27 12.49 37.75 11.76
N GLN A 28 13.81 37.72 11.91
CA GLN A 28 14.50 36.70 12.70
C GLN A 28 13.97 36.76 14.13
N ALA A 29 12.94 35.97 14.43
CA ALA A 29 12.65 35.59 15.80
C ALA A 29 13.86 34.80 16.28
N LYS A 30 14.52 35.30 17.33
CA LYS A 30 15.64 34.61 17.94
C LYS A 30 15.15 33.24 18.38
N ARG A 31 15.98 32.22 18.11
CA ARG A 31 15.71 30.81 18.41
C ARG A 31 15.30 30.58 19.88
N ASP A 32 15.77 31.47 20.76
CA ASP A 32 15.46 31.51 22.19
C ASP A 32 13.97 31.75 22.51
N ASP A 33 13.24 32.46 21.64
CA ASP A 33 11.81 32.80 21.88
C ASP A 33 10.87 31.63 21.52
N LEU A 34 11.26 30.76 20.60
CA LEU A 34 10.51 29.54 20.26
C LEU A 34 10.71 28.43 21.29
N GLU A 35 11.88 28.38 21.91
CA GLU A 35 12.18 27.44 22.99
C GLU A 35 11.45 27.84 24.27
N ALA A 36 11.34 29.14 24.56
CA ALA A 36 10.53 29.67 25.66
C ALA A 36 9.02 29.48 25.44
N ALA A 37 8.52 29.62 24.20
CA ALA A 37 7.12 29.33 23.87
C ALA A 37 6.80 27.82 23.94
N GLY A 38 7.75 26.96 23.54
CA GLY A 38 7.65 25.51 23.72
C GLY A 38 7.65 25.09 25.20
N ALA A 39 8.49 25.72 26.02
CA ALA A 39 8.55 25.48 27.47
C ALA A 39 7.30 26.01 28.21
N ALA A 40 6.68 27.09 27.73
CA ALA A 40 5.43 27.61 28.30
C ALA A 40 4.20 26.75 27.96
N MET A 41 4.15 26.12 26.77
CA MET A 41 3.10 25.14 26.43
C MET A 41 3.28 23.78 27.11
N LEU A 42 4.50 23.43 27.52
CA LEU A 42 4.80 22.21 28.28
C LEU A 42 4.66 22.36 29.80
N GLY A 43 4.17 23.50 30.29
CA GLY A 43 3.74 23.65 31.68
C GLY A 43 4.89 23.53 32.68
N ALA A 44 5.66 24.62 32.84
CA ALA A 44 6.51 24.82 34.01
C ALA A 44 5.63 24.94 35.28
N GLY A 45 5.23 23.81 35.86
CA GLY A 45 4.51 23.76 37.14
C GLY A 45 3.47 22.65 37.29
N ASN A 46 3.85 21.38 37.13
CA ASN A 46 3.27 20.20 37.83
C ASN A 46 3.94 18.91 37.34
N ASP A 47 5.15 18.66 37.83
CA ASP A 47 6.18 17.91 37.11
C ASP A 47 6.29 16.41 37.48
N ASP A 48 5.35 15.86 38.27
CA ASP A 48 5.34 14.43 38.64
C ASP A 48 4.17 13.64 38.02
N LYS A 49 2.97 14.24 37.96
CA LYS A 49 1.78 13.55 37.41
C LYS A 49 1.79 13.45 35.88
N ASN A 50 2.36 14.44 35.18
CA ASN A 50 2.51 14.39 33.73
C ASN A 50 3.63 13.43 33.32
N LYS A 51 4.74 13.34 34.06
CA LYS A 51 5.80 12.36 33.78
C LYS A 51 5.32 10.92 33.93
N GLU A 52 4.46 10.63 34.91
CA GLU A 52 3.89 9.28 35.08
C GLU A 52 2.86 8.95 33.98
N ALA A 53 2.08 9.93 33.52
CA ALA A 53 1.16 9.78 32.40
C ALA A 53 1.91 9.59 31.06
N ASP A 54 2.97 10.37 30.84
CA ASP A 54 3.83 10.28 29.65
C ASP A 54 4.64 8.98 29.64
N ALA A 55 5.11 8.50 30.79
CA ALA A 55 5.76 7.21 30.92
C ALA A 55 4.81 6.04 30.61
N LYS A 56 3.57 6.08 31.11
CA LYS A 56 2.53 5.08 30.78
C LYS A 56 2.14 5.12 29.30
N ALA A 57 2.03 6.32 28.70
CA ALA A 57 1.75 6.47 27.28
C ALA A 57 2.92 5.97 26.40
N ALA A 58 4.17 6.21 26.82
CA ALA A 58 5.36 5.71 26.13
C ALA A 58 5.48 4.18 26.23
N GLU A 59 5.16 3.59 27.39
CA GLU A 59 5.13 2.14 27.58
C GLU A 59 4.00 1.50 26.76
N ALA A 60 2.80 2.09 26.73
CA ALA A 60 1.69 1.63 25.91
C ALA A 60 2.03 1.68 24.40
N ARG A 61 2.68 2.76 23.94
CA ARG A 61 3.18 2.85 22.55
C ARG A 61 4.23 1.77 22.27
N ARG A 62 5.21 1.57 23.16
CA ARG A 62 6.24 0.53 22.99
C ARG A 62 5.64 -0.88 22.92
N LYS A 63 4.68 -1.19 23.79
CA LYS A 63 3.94 -2.47 23.74
C LYS A 63 3.16 -2.62 22.43
N ALA A 64 2.44 -1.59 22.00
CA ALA A 64 1.74 -1.61 20.72
C ALA A 64 2.67 -1.77 19.50
N PHE A 65 3.85 -1.15 19.52
CA PHE A 65 4.87 -1.34 18.47
C PHE A 65 5.45 -2.76 18.47
N GLN A 66 5.73 -3.32 19.65
CA GLN A 66 6.22 -4.70 19.78
C GLN A 66 5.15 -5.71 19.32
N GLU A 67 3.91 -5.56 19.78
CA GLU A 67 2.79 -6.42 19.34
C GLU A 67 2.55 -6.32 17.83
N LYS A 68 2.69 -5.12 17.24
CA LYS A 68 2.58 -4.93 15.78
C LYS A 68 3.73 -5.61 15.05
N ALA A 69 4.96 -5.44 15.51
CA ALA A 69 6.13 -6.08 14.91
C ALA A 69 6.08 -7.61 14.99
N GLU A 70 5.60 -8.16 16.11
CA GLU A 70 5.41 -9.60 16.28
C GLU A 70 4.32 -10.15 15.34
N LYS A 71 3.21 -9.42 15.18
CA LYS A 71 2.15 -9.79 14.23
C LYS A 71 2.64 -9.73 12.78
N GLU A 72 3.29 -8.64 12.38
CA GLU A 72 3.85 -8.50 11.03
C GLU A 72 4.90 -9.59 10.74
N ALA A 73 5.71 -9.97 11.72
CA ALA A 73 6.67 -11.07 11.57
C ALA A 73 5.97 -12.43 11.40
N ALA A 74 4.91 -12.69 12.17
CA ALA A 74 4.14 -13.92 12.06
C ALA A 74 3.38 -14.01 10.71
N GLU A 75 2.76 -12.91 10.27
CA GLU A 75 2.10 -12.80 8.96
C GLU A 75 3.10 -13.00 7.83
N LYS A 76 4.26 -12.35 7.90
CA LYS A 76 5.33 -12.55 6.93
C LYS A 76 5.83 -13.99 6.90
N ALA A 77 5.97 -14.65 8.04
CA ALA A 77 6.39 -16.05 8.10
C ALA A 77 5.35 -16.98 7.43
N LYS A 78 4.04 -16.70 7.60
CA LYS A 78 2.98 -17.42 6.89
C LYS A 78 3.04 -17.17 5.38
N LEU A 79 3.21 -15.91 4.96
CA LEU A 79 3.39 -15.57 3.55
C LEU A 79 4.62 -16.27 2.95
N ASP A 80 5.75 -16.28 3.64
CA ASP A 80 6.96 -16.99 3.19
C ASP A 80 6.71 -18.50 3.09
N ALA A 81 5.92 -19.10 3.99
CA ALA A 81 5.54 -20.51 3.92
C ALA A 81 4.59 -20.83 2.75
N ILE A 82 3.66 -19.93 2.43
CA ILE A 82 2.84 -20.02 1.21
C ILE A 82 3.74 -19.91 -0.03
N ALA A 83 4.61 -18.89 -0.07
CA ALA A 83 5.52 -18.67 -1.19
C ALA A 83 6.42 -19.88 -1.43
N ALA A 84 6.94 -20.53 -0.38
CA ALA A 84 7.76 -21.74 -0.52
C ALA A 84 7.03 -22.92 -1.20
N ARG A 85 5.69 -22.96 -1.14
CA ARG A 85 4.87 -23.98 -1.82
C ARG A 85 4.53 -23.58 -3.26
N LEU A 86 4.28 -22.30 -3.50
CA LEU A 86 3.65 -21.81 -4.74
C LEU A 86 4.63 -21.17 -5.72
N VAL A 87 5.69 -20.52 -5.24
CA VAL A 87 6.66 -19.81 -6.07
C VAL A 87 7.65 -20.83 -6.64
N LYS A 88 7.39 -21.25 -7.87
CA LYS A 88 8.22 -22.18 -8.64
C LYS A 88 8.27 -21.74 -10.11
N ALA A 89 9.21 -22.31 -10.85
CA ALA A 89 9.25 -22.13 -12.30
C ALA A 89 8.00 -22.76 -12.92
N GLY A 90 7.50 -22.15 -14.01
CA GLY A 90 6.40 -22.71 -14.80
C GLY A 90 6.68 -24.15 -15.24
N GLU A 91 5.73 -25.05 -15.02
CA GLU A 91 5.82 -26.44 -15.47
C GLU A 91 5.89 -26.53 -17.00
N LYS A 92 5.26 -25.56 -17.68
CA LYS A 92 5.30 -25.39 -19.13
C LYS A 92 5.72 -23.96 -19.47
N PRO A 93 7.03 -23.71 -19.63
CA PRO A 93 7.51 -22.37 -19.94
C PRO A 93 6.89 -21.82 -21.22
N SER A 94 6.44 -20.58 -21.16
CA SER A 94 5.88 -19.89 -22.30
C SER A 94 6.95 -19.66 -23.37
N LYS A 95 6.55 -19.71 -24.64
CA LYS A 95 7.49 -19.59 -25.77
C LYS A 95 8.06 -18.18 -25.94
N ASN A 96 7.32 -17.16 -25.51
CA ASN A 96 7.67 -15.76 -25.60
C ASN A 96 6.85 -14.96 -24.58
N LEU A 97 7.18 -13.67 -24.44
CA LEU A 97 6.52 -12.76 -23.49
C LEU A 97 5.02 -12.58 -23.77
N GLU A 98 4.63 -12.52 -25.05
CA GLU A 98 3.23 -12.39 -25.46
C GLU A 98 2.40 -13.57 -24.95
N ALA A 99 2.84 -14.80 -25.20
CA ALA A 99 2.17 -16.01 -24.72
C ALA A 99 2.12 -16.09 -23.18
N ALA A 100 3.18 -15.65 -22.50
CA ALA A 100 3.23 -15.62 -21.04
C ALA A 100 2.20 -14.62 -20.48
N CYS A 101 2.17 -13.40 -21.02
CA CYS A 101 1.23 -12.37 -20.58
C CYS A 101 -0.22 -12.73 -20.91
N ASP A 102 -0.49 -13.31 -22.08
CA ASP A 102 -1.84 -13.77 -22.45
C ASP A 102 -2.33 -14.85 -21.48
N SER A 103 -1.46 -15.81 -21.13
CA SER A 103 -1.80 -16.87 -20.17
C SER A 103 -2.08 -16.30 -18.78
N LEU A 104 -1.23 -15.37 -18.31
CA LEU A 104 -1.43 -14.68 -17.03
C LEU A 104 -2.77 -13.92 -17.00
N ILE A 105 -3.10 -13.19 -18.07
CA ILE A 105 -4.35 -12.41 -18.16
C ILE A 105 -5.58 -13.31 -18.11
N VAL A 106 -5.56 -14.43 -18.84
CA VAL A 106 -6.67 -15.39 -18.88
C VAL A 106 -6.96 -15.94 -17.49
N ILE A 107 -5.92 -16.28 -16.73
CA ILE A 107 -6.08 -16.90 -15.41
C ILE A 107 -6.21 -15.89 -14.27
N TYR A 108 -5.90 -14.61 -14.49
CA TYR A 108 -5.96 -13.59 -13.45
C TYR A 108 -7.36 -13.39 -12.86
N GLU A 109 -8.41 -13.70 -13.61
CA GLU A 109 -9.78 -13.70 -13.06
C GLU A 109 -9.92 -14.68 -11.89
N GLU A 110 -9.27 -15.83 -11.96
CA GLU A 110 -9.30 -16.84 -10.90
C GLU A 110 -8.54 -16.38 -9.65
N TRP A 111 -7.44 -15.64 -9.82
CA TRP A 111 -6.77 -14.99 -8.70
C TRP A 111 -7.70 -14.06 -7.93
N ILE A 112 -8.46 -13.22 -8.66
CA ILE A 112 -9.40 -12.29 -8.02
C ILE A 112 -10.51 -13.04 -7.30
N LYS A 113 -11.06 -14.09 -7.91
CA LYS A 113 -12.05 -14.95 -7.27
C LYS A 113 -11.55 -15.54 -5.95
N VAL A 114 -10.32 -16.05 -5.92
CA VAL A 114 -9.80 -16.73 -4.74
C VAL A 114 -9.36 -15.75 -3.65
N VAL A 115 -8.82 -14.60 -4.03
CA VAL A 115 -8.09 -13.72 -3.10
C VAL A 115 -8.89 -12.48 -2.67
N TYR A 116 -9.90 -12.03 -3.43
CA TYR A 116 -10.57 -10.75 -3.14
C TYR A 116 -12.01 -10.93 -2.67
N PHE A 117 -12.22 -10.73 -1.37
CA PHE A 117 -13.52 -10.69 -0.70
C PHE A 117 -13.86 -9.26 -0.26
N ASP A 118 -15.15 -8.92 -0.20
CA ASP A 118 -15.61 -7.69 0.43
C ASP A 118 -15.62 -7.82 1.97
N ASP A 119 -15.92 -6.72 2.65
CA ASP A 119 -15.93 -6.65 4.12
C ASP A 119 -17.00 -7.58 4.75
N ASP A 120 -18.03 -7.96 3.97
CA ASP A 120 -19.10 -8.88 4.37
C ASP A 120 -18.75 -10.36 4.07
N GLY A 121 -17.56 -10.61 3.50
CA GLY A 121 -17.07 -11.94 3.13
C GLY A 121 -17.68 -12.47 1.82
N ALA A 122 -18.41 -11.64 1.07
CA ALA A 122 -18.84 -11.99 -0.27
C ALA A 122 -17.69 -11.75 -1.25
N GLN A 123 -17.59 -12.62 -2.25
CA GLN A 123 -16.59 -12.51 -3.29
C GLN A 123 -16.82 -11.20 -4.07
N LEU A 124 -15.78 -10.39 -4.27
CA LEU A 124 -15.92 -9.14 -5.03
C LEU A 124 -16.33 -9.48 -6.47
N ASP A 125 -17.59 -9.23 -6.81
CA ASP A 125 -18.11 -9.47 -8.15
C ASP A 125 -17.34 -8.64 -9.17
N PHE A 126 -16.63 -9.32 -10.05
CA PHE A 126 -15.67 -8.81 -11.04
C PHE A 126 -16.26 -7.78 -12.06
N PHE A 127 -17.57 -7.52 -12.04
CA PHE A 127 -18.28 -6.88 -13.14
C PHE A 127 -18.05 -5.38 -13.31
N ASP A 128 -17.65 -4.63 -12.28
CA ASP A 128 -17.52 -3.17 -12.42
C ASP A 128 -16.19 -2.68 -13.03
N HIS A 129 -15.11 -3.49 -13.00
CA HIS A 129 -13.76 -3.01 -13.40
C HIS A 129 -12.94 -3.95 -14.31
N LYS A 130 -13.53 -5.04 -14.82
CA LYS A 130 -12.89 -6.08 -15.68
C LYS A 130 -11.92 -5.53 -16.74
N LYS A 131 -12.29 -4.48 -17.49
CA LYS A 131 -11.42 -3.92 -18.55
C LYS A 131 -10.22 -3.13 -18.02
N GLN A 132 -10.37 -2.42 -16.90
CA GLN A 132 -9.32 -1.58 -16.35
C GLN A 132 -8.25 -2.43 -15.65
N ASN A 133 -8.67 -3.39 -14.82
CA ASN A 133 -7.72 -4.24 -14.08
C ASN A 133 -6.96 -5.20 -15.00
N LEU A 134 -7.62 -5.84 -15.97
CA LEU A 134 -6.95 -6.68 -16.96
C LEU A 134 -5.97 -5.87 -17.83
N GLY A 135 -6.34 -4.66 -18.25
CA GLY A 135 -5.45 -3.78 -19.01
C GLY A 135 -4.22 -3.33 -18.21
N VAL A 136 -4.39 -3.07 -16.91
CA VAL A 136 -3.27 -2.74 -16.00
C VAL A 136 -2.34 -3.94 -15.83
N GLN A 137 -2.88 -5.15 -15.64
CA GLN A 137 -2.04 -6.34 -15.50
C GLN A 137 -1.32 -6.73 -16.79
N MET A 138 -1.98 -6.57 -17.94
CA MET A 138 -1.32 -6.71 -19.25
C MET A 138 -0.15 -5.73 -19.40
N ALA A 139 -0.34 -4.47 -19.02
CA ALA A 139 0.71 -3.46 -19.06
C ALA A 139 1.85 -3.75 -18.05
N LYS A 140 1.53 -4.25 -16.85
CA LYS A 140 2.52 -4.67 -15.85
C LYS A 140 3.34 -5.85 -16.36
N CYS A 141 2.70 -6.88 -16.91
CA CYS A 141 3.39 -8.03 -17.51
C CYS A 141 4.30 -7.63 -18.68
N ALA A 142 3.80 -6.80 -19.59
CA ALA A 142 4.59 -6.31 -20.71
C ALA A 142 5.80 -5.47 -20.26
N LYS A 143 5.68 -4.72 -19.16
CA LYS A 143 6.78 -3.94 -18.57
C LYS A 143 7.80 -4.81 -17.82
N LEU A 144 7.36 -5.89 -17.19
CA LEU A 144 8.23 -6.84 -16.50
C LEU A 144 9.26 -7.45 -17.46
N GLN A 145 8.84 -7.77 -18.69
CA GLN A 145 9.69 -8.32 -19.75
C GLN A 145 10.46 -9.60 -19.34
N SER A 146 9.90 -10.39 -18.43
CA SER A 146 10.48 -11.68 -18.01
C SER A 146 9.44 -12.79 -18.15
N VAL A 147 9.69 -13.69 -19.11
CA VAL A 147 8.90 -14.90 -19.30
C VAL A 147 8.94 -15.77 -18.04
N PRO A 148 10.11 -16.10 -17.46
CA PRO A 148 10.16 -16.96 -16.27
C PRO A 148 9.42 -16.40 -15.05
N ALA A 149 9.47 -15.09 -14.83
CA ALA A 149 8.73 -14.46 -13.72
C ALA A 149 7.22 -14.46 -13.98
N THR A 150 6.80 -14.24 -15.23
CA THR A 150 5.38 -14.29 -15.62
C THR A 150 4.81 -15.70 -15.49
N ASP A 151 5.56 -16.71 -15.95
CA ASP A 151 5.14 -18.12 -15.82
C ASP A 151 5.05 -18.55 -14.34
N CYS A 152 5.94 -18.05 -13.47
CA CYS A 152 5.83 -18.26 -12.03
C CYS A 152 4.54 -17.66 -11.45
N MET A 153 4.12 -16.47 -11.91
CA MET A 153 2.85 -15.87 -11.46
C MET A 153 1.64 -16.73 -11.87
N VAL A 154 1.69 -17.36 -13.05
CA VAL A 154 0.64 -18.31 -13.48
C VAL A 154 0.58 -19.51 -12.52
N GLU A 155 1.73 -20.13 -12.20
CA GLU A 155 1.79 -21.26 -11.25
C GLU A 155 1.29 -20.88 -9.85
N VAL A 156 1.59 -19.66 -9.39
CA VAL A 156 1.06 -19.15 -8.12
C VAL A 156 -0.47 -19.13 -8.14
N ILE A 157 -1.06 -18.61 -9.22
CA ILE A 157 -2.52 -18.54 -9.36
C ILE A 157 -3.11 -19.95 -9.41
N GLU A 158 -2.53 -20.86 -10.18
CA GLU A 158 -2.97 -22.25 -10.24
C GLU A 158 -2.87 -22.96 -8.90
N GLY A 159 -1.85 -22.65 -8.11
CA GLY A 159 -1.61 -23.25 -6.81
C GLY A 159 -2.49 -22.72 -5.66
N VAL A 160 -3.17 -21.57 -5.82
CA VAL A 160 -4.17 -21.09 -4.84
C VAL A 160 -5.60 -21.53 -5.17
N MET A 161 -5.87 -22.00 -6.40
CA MET A 161 -7.15 -22.57 -6.81
C MET A 161 -7.55 -23.96 -6.24
N PRO A 162 -6.70 -24.76 -5.55
CA PRO A 162 -7.15 -26.01 -4.95
C PRO A 162 -8.23 -25.80 -3.88
N GLU A 163 -9.18 -26.74 -3.78
CA GLU A 163 -10.24 -26.78 -2.75
C GLU A 163 -9.70 -26.73 -1.30
N ASP A 164 -8.42 -27.07 -1.13
CA ASP A 164 -7.71 -27.09 0.15
C ASP A 164 -7.03 -25.76 0.52
N PHE A 165 -7.15 -24.70 -0.29
CA PHE A 165 -6.60 -23.39 0.08
C PHE A 165 -7.51 -22.71 1.12
N SER A 166 -6.96 -22.42 2.29
CA SER A 166 -7.75 -21.95 3.43
C SER A 166 -8.21 -20.50 3.25
N GLU A 167 -9.40 -20.17 3.78
CA GLU A 167 -9.91 -18.79 3.81
C GLU A 167 -8.96 -17.83 4.55
N GLU A 168 -8.26 -18.32 5.58
CA GLU A 168 -7.27 -17.54 6.33
C GLU A 168 -6.07 -17.16 5.44
N ASP A 169 -5.55 -18.11 4.66
CA ASP A 169 -4.47 -17.85 3.72
C ASP A 169 -4.93 -16.89 2.60
N ALA A 170 -6.17 -17.04 2.13
CA ALA A 170 -6.74 -16.16 1.10
C ALA A 170 -6.87 -14.71 1.61
N LYS A 171 -7.38 -14.50 2.83
CA LYS A 171 -7.43 -13.17 3.45
C LYS A 171 -6.04 -12.59 3.70
N LEU A 172 -5.07 -13.42 4.07
CA LEU A 172 -3.69 -12.98 4.24
C LEU A 172 -3.08 -12.53 2.90
N LEU A 173 -3.33 -13.24 1.81
CA LEU A 173 -2.95 -12.81 0.46
C LEU A 173 -3.69 -11.54 0.04
N GLN A 174 -4.97 -11.38 0.41
CA GLN A 174 -5.73 -10.16 0.13
C GLN A 174 -5.11 -8.92 0.78
N ALA A 175 -4.61 -9.06 2.01
CA ALA A 175 -3.91 -7.99 2.72
C ALA A 175 -2.54 -7.67 2.09
N HIS A 176 -1.96 -8.60 1.33
CA HIS A 176 -0.65 -8.49 0.69
C HIS A 176 -0.68 -8.96 -0.78
N PRO A 177 -1.48 -8.32 -1.65
CA PRO A 177 -1.89 -8.88 -2.94
C PRO A 177 -0.74 -9.04 -3.94
N ASP A 178 0.31 -8.22 -3.82
CA ASP A 178 1.48 -8.27 -4.70
C ASP A 178 2.60 -9.19 -4.16
N TYR A 179 2.52 -9.67 -2.91
CA TYR A 179 3.63 -10.36 -2.24
C TYR A 179 4.13 -11.60 -3.00
N MET A 180 3.21 -12.46 -3.47
CA MET A 180 3.59 -13.67 -4.21
C MET A 180 4.21 -13.32 -5.57
N PHE A 181 3.72 -12.27 -6.22
CA PHE A 181 4.22 -11.84 -7.51
C PHE A 181 5.60 -11.18 -7.36
N ASP A 182 5.81 -10.39 -6.31
CA ASP A 182 7.12 -9.84 -5.95
C ASP A 182 8.14 -10.95 -5.68
N LYS A 183 7.72 -12.07 -5.07
CA LYS A 183 8.60 -13.26 -4.90
C LYS A 183 8.95 -13.91 -6.23
N CYS A 184 7.99 -14.03 -7.16
CA CYS A 184 8.28 -14.49 -8.52
C CYS A 184 9.28 -13.56 -9.23
N ILE A 185 9.11 -12.23 -9.12
CA ILE A 185 10.05 -11.26 -9.70
C ILE A 185 11.42 -11.38 -9.02
N ALA A 186 11.48 -11.44 -7.69
CA ALA A 186 12.74 -11.59 -6.95
C ALA A 186 13.55 -12.82 -7.36
N GLN A 187 12.86 -13.91 -7.67
CA GLN A 187 13.51 -15.18 -8.02
C GLN A 187 13.87 -15.27 -9.50
N PHE A 188 13.06 -14.69 -10.40
CA PHE A 188 13.15 -14.95 -11.84
C PHE A 188 13.39 -13.69 -12.70
N ALA A 189 13.38 -12.51 -12.09
CA ALA A 189 13.70 -11.22 -12.70
C ALA A 189 14.22 -10.22 -11.64
N PRO A 190 15.23 -10.57 -10.82
CA PRO A 190 15.67 -9.74 -9.69
C PRO A 190 16.09 -8.33 -10.11
N GLU A 191 16.54 -8.14 -11.34
CA GLU A 191 16.89 -6.84 -11.93
C GLU A 191 15.69 -5.90 -12.14
N LYS A 192 14.46 -6.36 -11.88
CA LYS A 192 13.22 -5.60 -12.07
C LYS A 192 12.61 -5.08 -10.76
N LEU A 193 13.25 -5.32 -9.61
CA LEU A 193 12.78 -4.88 -8.27
C LEU A 193 13.24 -3.47 -7.87
N GLU A 194 13.76 -2.67 -8.79
CA GLU A 194 14.25 -1.31 -8.54
C GLU A 194 13.14 -0.25 -8.39
#